data_AF-A0AAD7CT72-F1
#
_entry.id   AF-A0AAD7CT72-F1
#
_cell.length_a   1.000
_cell.length_b   1.000
_cell.length_c   1.000
_cell.angle_alpha   90.00
_cell.angle_beta   90.00
_cell.angle_gamma   90.00
#
_symmetry.space_group_name_H-M   'P 1'
#
loop_
_entity.id
_entity.type
_entity.pdbx_description
1 polymer ?
#
loop_
_entity_poly.entity_id
_entity_poly.type
_entity_poly.pdbx_seq_one_letter_code
_entity_poly.pdbx_strand_id
1 'polypeptide(L)' 'GNLELLLDKGADMNAQGSEYGTALQAAARGNQWEIVELLLGKGADINIQAGDYGTALQAAAFQGHQEIVQLLLDKGQM' A
#
# COMPACT_ATOMS: atom_id res chain seq x y z
N GLY A 1 1.43 12.47 10.34
CA GLY A 1 0.38 11.65 11.01
C GLY A 1 0.99 10.51 11.80
N ASN A 2 0.21 9.76 12.59
CA ASN A 2 0.74 8.64 13.40
C ASN A 2 1.56 7.62 12.57
N LEU A 3 1.24 7.44 11.29
CA LEU A 3 1.99 6.57 10.37
C LEU A 3 3.43 7.06 10.11
N GLU A 4 3.61 8.35 9.82
CA GLU A 4 4.96 8.93 9.59
C GLU A 4 5.84 8.75 10.82
N LEU A 5 5.29 9.00 12.02
CA LEU A 5 6.01 8.81 13.27
C LEU A 5 6.46 7.35 13.43
N LEU A 6 5.61 6.37 13.08
CA LEU A 6 5.97 4.95 13.18
C LEU A 6 7.09 4.59 12.20
N LEU A 7 7.01 5.05 10.95
CA LEU A 7 8.05 4.82 9.94
C LEU A 7 9.38 5.47 10.36
N ASP A 8 9.34 6.69 10.90
CA ASP A 8 10.52 7.39 11.39
C ASP A 8 11.12 6.72 12.66
N LYS A 9 10.32 5.94 13.39
CA LYS A 9 10.77 5.08 14.52
C LYS A 9 11.27 3.71 14.07
N GLY A 10 11.34 3.45 12.77
CA GLY A 10 11.87 2.20 12.22
C GLY A 10 10.84 1.07 12.14
N ALA A 11 9.54 1.38 12.14
CA ALA A 11 8.54 0.39 11.78
C ALA A 11 8.84 -0.14 10.36
N ASP A 12 8.82 -1.46 10.21
CA ASP A 12 9.01 -2.10 8.91
C ASP A 12 7.80 -1.84 8.02
N MET A 13 8.02 -1.03 6.98
CA MET A 13 7.01 -0.60 6.01
C MET A 13 6.44 -1.76 5.19
N ASN A 14 7.23 -2.81 5.02
CA ASN A 14 6.91 -3.99 4.21
C ASN A 14 6.51 -5.19 5.07
N ALA A 15 6.32 -4.98 6.38
CA ALA A 15 5.85 -6.02 7.29
C ALA A 15 4.53 -6.61 6.80
N GLN A 16 4.48 -7.93 6.72
CA GLN A 16 3.30 -8.66 6.29
C GLN A 16 2.42 -8.95 7.51
N GLY A 17 1.23 -8.34 7.54
CA GLY A 17 0.15 -8.75 8.42
C GLY A 17 -0.56 -10.00 7.88
N SER A 18 -1.56 -10.47 8.63
CA SER A 18 -2.40 -11.61 8.23
C SER A 18 -3.36 -11.20 7.11
N GLU A 19 -4.64 -10.94 7.39
CA GLU A 19 -5.69 -10.70 6.37
C GLU A 19 -5.35 -9.56 5.39
N TYR A 20 -4.82 -8.45 5.90
CA TYR A 20 -4.62 -7.22 5.12
C TYR A 20 -3.26 -7.12 4.42
N GLY A 21 -2.34 -8.05 4.68
CA GLY A 21 -0.96 -7.95 4.20
C GLY A 21 -0.21 -6.75 4.80
N THR A 22 0.55 -6.04 3.96
CA THR A 22 1.30 -4.80 4.23
C THR A 22 0.40 -3.58 4.43
N ALA A 23 1.00 -2.52 4.97
CA ALA A 23 0.33 -1.22 5.09
C ALA A 23 -0.15 -0.67 3.73
N LEU A 24 0.61 -0.92 2.65
CA LEU A 24 0.25 -0.45 1.30
C LEU A 24 -0.99 -1.17 0.76
N GLN A 25 -1.12 -2.48 0.97
CA GLN A 25 -2.32 -3.25 0.60
C GLN A 25 -3.55 -2.80 1.41
N ALA A 26 -3.40 -2.59 2.72
CA ALA A 26 -4.48 -2.12 3.57
C ALA A 26 -5.00 -0.74 3.12
N ALA A 27 -4.08 0.20 2.85
CA ALA A 27 -4.40 1.53 2.37
C ALA A 27 -5.06 1.50 0.98
N ALA A 28 -4.54 0.66 0.08
CA ALA A 28 -5.06 0.49 -1.27
C ALA A 28 -6.48 -0.10 -1.28
N ARG A 29 -6.78 -1.05 -0.39
CA ARG A 29 -8.14 -1.58 -0.17
C ARG A 29 -9.09 -0.57 0.45
N GLY A 30 -8.57 0.36 1.26
CA GLY A 30 -9.37 1.32 2.03
C GLY A 30 -9.63 2.66 1.32
N ASN A 31 -9.23 2.79 0.06
CA ASN A 31 -9.25 4.05 -0.71
C ASN A 31 -8.49 5.21 -0.03
N GLN A 32 -7.36 4.92 0.63
CA GLN A 32 -6.61 5.91 1.41
C GLN A 32 -5.50 6.54 0.56
N TRP A 33 -5.85 7.44 -0.37
CA TRP A 33 -4.92 8.06 -1.32
C TRP A 33 -3.66 8.62 -0.68
N GLU A 34 -3.80 9.46 0.35
CA GLU A 34 -2.67 10.15 0.98
C GLU A 34 -1.71 9.18 1.67
N ILE A 35 -2.23 8.05 2.18
CA ILE A 35 -1.41 7.01 2.80
C ILE A 35 -0.69 6.19 1.73
N VAL A 36 -1.36 5.85 0.62
CA VAL A 36 -0.74 5.16 -0.51
C VAL A 36 0.39 6.01 -1.09
N GLU A 37 0.15 7.29 -1.33
CA GLU A 37 1.17 8.22 -1.84
C GLU A 37 2.36 8.34 -0.88
N LEU A 38 2.11 8.49 0.43
CA LEU A 38 3.15 8.56 1.45
C LEU A 38 4.02 7.30 1.48
N LEU A 39 3.40 6.11 1.48
CA LEU A 39 4.12 4.83 1.54
C LEU A 39 4.97 4.61 0.29
N LEU A 40 4.42 4.88 -0.90
CA LEU A 40 5.18 4.81 -2.16
C LEU A 40 6.32 5.84 -2.18
N GLY A 41 6.07 7.05 -1.71
CA GLY A 41 7.09 8.10 -1.59
C GLY A 41 8.23 7.75 -0.63
N LYS A 42 7.99 6.89 0.36
CA LYS A 42 9.01 6.35 1.28
C LYS A 42 9.62 5.02 0.81
N GLY A 43 9.22 4.49 -0.35
CA GLY A 43 9.82 3.30 -0.96
C GLY A 43 9.20 1.97 -0.51
N ALA A 44 7.91 1.94 -0.16
CA ALA A 44 7.19 0.68 0.05
C ALA A 44 7.29 -0.22 -1.20
N ASP A 45 7.48 -1.51 -0.99
CA ASP A 45 7.52 -2.46 -2.11
C ASP A 45 6.10 -2.73 -2.62
N ILE A 46 5.85 -2.25 -3.84
CA ILE A 46 4.55 -2.31 -4.51
C ILE A 46 4.14 -3.73 -4.92
N ASN A 47 5.09 -4.65 -5.03
CA ASN A 47 4.90 -5.98 -5.61
C ASN A 47 4.76 -7.09 -4.56
N ILE A 48 4.79 -6.75 -3.26
CA ILE A 48 4.61 -7.75 -2.21
C ILE A 48 3.26 -8.44 -2.38
N GLN A 49 3.30 -9.77 -2.40
CA GLN A 49 2.12 -10.62 -2.32
C GLN A 49 1.92 -11.07 -0.88
N ALA A 50 0.86 -10.60 -0.25
CA ALA A 50 0.55 -10.91 1.16
C ALA A 50 -0.96 -10.84 1.42
N GLY A 51 -1.38 -11.51 2.50
CA GLY A 51 -2.79 -11.62 2.88
C GLY A 51 -3.66 -12.23 1.79
N ASP A 52 -4.97 -12.00 1.90
CA ASP A 52 -5.95 -12.59 0.98
C ASP A 52 -6.11 -11.81 -0.34
N TYR A 53 -5.56 -10.59 -0.40
CA TYR A 53 -5.78 -9.67 -1.52
C TYR A 53 -4.68 -9.72 -2.60
N GLY A 54 -3.58 -10.45 -2.38
CA GLY A 54 -2.47 -10.49 -3.33
C GLY A 54 -1.57 -9.27 -3.20
N THR A 55 -1.48 -8.39 -4.19
CA THR A 55 -0.70 -7.13 -4.21
C THR A 55 -1.57 -5.92 -3.85
N ALA A 56 -0.95 -4.75 -3.62
CA ALA A 56 -1.71 -3.51 -3.43
C ALA A 56 -2.58 -3.17 -4.64
N LEU A 57 -2.10 -3.44 -5.86
CA LEU A 57 -2.85 -3.25 -7.10
C LEU A 57 -4.07 -4.18 -7.15
N GLN A 58 -3.92 -5.44 -6.80
CA GLN A 58 -5.03 -6.40 -6.74
C GLN A 58 -6.06 -5.99 -5.68
N ALA A 59 -5.63 -5.51 -4.51
CA ALA A 59 -6.52 -5.01 -3.46
C ALA A 59 -7.37 -3.81 -3.92
N ALA A 60 -6.75 -2.81 -4.55
CA ALA A 60 -7.46 -1.64 -5.08
C ALA A 60 -8.40 -2.01 -6.24
N ALA A 61 -7.96 -2.89 -7.14
CA ALA A 61 -8.77 -3.36 -8.26
C ALA A 61 -10.00 -4.15 -7.78
N PHE A 62 -9.85 -5.00 -6.76
CA PHE A 62 -10.94 -5.78 -6.18
C PHE A 62 -12.05 -4.87 -5.59
N GLN A 63 -11.68 -3.74 -4.99
CA GLN A 63 -12.63 -2.77 -4.43
C GLN A 63 -13.09 -1.70 -5.45
N GLY A 64 -12.53 -1.69 -6.67
CA GLY A 64 -12.87 -0.73 -7.71
C GLY A 64 -12.36 0.70 -7.48
N HIS A 65 -11.26 0.87 -6.74
CA HIS A 65 -10.68 2.18 -6.43
C HIS A 65 -9.79 2.67 -7.58
N GLN A 66 -10.41 3.24 -8.61
CA GLN A 66 -9.78 3.57 -9.90
C GLN A 66 -8.59 4.52 -9.77
N GLU A 67 -8.70 5.53 -8.91
CA GLU A 67 -7.64 6.51 -8.68
C GLU A 67 -6.40 5.82 -8.08
N ILE A 68 -6.59 4.98 -7.07
CA ILE A 68 -5.50 4.20 -6.47
C ILE A 68 -4.88 3.22 -7.47
N VAL A 69 -5.69 2.57 -8.30
CA VAL A 69 -5.20 1.69 -9.37
C VAL A 69 -4.28 2.47 -10.31
N GLN A 70 -4.70 3.66 -10.76
CA GLN A 70 -3.89 4.49 -11.65
C GLN A 70 -2.59 4.93 -10.97
N LEU A 71 -2.66 5.38 -9.71
CA LEU A 71 -1.48 5.77 -8.95
C LEU A 71 -0.46 4.62 -8.83
N LEU A 72 -0.93 3.41 -8.49
CA LEU A 72 -0.06 2.24 -8.37
C LEU A 72 0.57 1.84 -9.71
N LEU A 73 -0.18 1.93 -10.82
CA LEU A 73 0.35 1.67 -12.15
C LEU A 73 1.42 2.70 -12.55
N ASP A 74 1.20 3.98 -12.27
CA ASP A 74 2.17 5.05 -12.56
C ASP A 74 3.44 4.89 -11.74
N LYS A 75 3.33 4.42 -10.48
CA LYS A 75 4.48 4.21 -9.58
C LYS A 75 5.22 2.89 -9.82
N GLY A 76 4.53 1.85 -10.29
CA GLY A 76 5.13 0.53 -10.56
C GLY A 76 5.98 0.43 -11.84
N GLN A 77 6.04 1.50 -12.64
CA GLN A 77 6.84 1.58 -13.87
C GLN A 77 8.23 2.22 -13.68
N MET A 78 8.57 2.69 -12.48
CA MET A 78 9.85 3.33 -12.13
C MET A 78 10.82 2.36 -11.47
#